data_AF-A0A161MRC8-F1
#
_entry.id   AF-A0A161MRC8-F1
#
_cell.length_a   1.000
_cell.length_b   1.000
_cell.length_c   1.000
_cell.angle_alpha   90.00
_cell.angle_beta   90.00
_cell.angle_gamma   90.00
#
_symmetry.space_group_name_H-M   'P 1'
#
loop_
_entity.id
_entity.type
_entity.pdbx_description
1 polymer ?
#
loop_
_entity_poly.entity_id
_entity_poly.type
_entity_poly.pdbx_seq_one_letter_code
_entity_poly.pdbx_strand_id
1 'polypeptide(L)'
;KRFQLERPAAYTELMLSFESRKRSATTFRTTSLNIFPPFAFIDFFRKVSGTEVEHAVRDYGHPELTWSNEGILKIHPSLMFQLFQ
;
A
#
# COMPACT_ATOMS: atom_id res chain seq x y z
N LYS A 1 8.12 11.30 5.96
CA LYS A 1 8.08 12.51 6.84
C LYS A 1 7.29 13.67 6.23
N ARG A 2 7.54 14.06 4.97
CA ARG A 2 6.83 15.19 4.32
C ARG A 2 5.29 15.04 4.27
N PHE A 3 4.78 13.85 3.92
CA PHE A 3 3.34 13.57 3.92
C PHE A 3 2.68 13.80 5.29
N GLN A 4 3.31 13.34 6.38
CA GLN A 4 2.82 13.54 7.75
C GLN A 4 2.74 15.03 8.13
N LEU A 5 3.70 15.84 7.68
CA LEU A 5 3.74 17.28 7.98
C LEU A 5 2.72 18.07 7.15
N GLU A 6 2.62 17.80 5.85
CA GLU A 6 1.76 18.56 4.93
C GLU A 6 0.30 18.07 4.91
N ARG A 7 0.07 16.82 5.31
CA ARG A 7 -1.23 16.14 5.29
C ARG A 7 -1.43 15.28 6.55
N PRO A 8 -1.40 15.88 7.77
CA PRO A 8 -1.45 15.13 9.02
C PRO A 8 -2.73 14.30 9.17
N ALA A 9 -3.89 14.81 8.76
CA ALA A 9 -5.15 14.08 8.80
C ALA A 9 -5.12 12.83 7.90
N ALA A 10 -4.69 12.99 6.64
CA ALA A 10 -4.58 11.87 5.69
C ALA A 10 -3.49 10.86 6.10
N TYR A 11 -2.43 11.33 6.74
CA TYR A 11 -1.42 10.45 7.34
C TYR A 11 -2.02 9.59 8.45
N THR A 12 -2.78 10.20 9.37
CA THR A 12 -3.47 9.45 10.43
C THR A 12 -4.46 8.43 9.86
N GLU A 13 -5.24 8.81 8.85
CA GLU A 13 -6.16 7.89 8.15
C GLU A 13 -5.40 6.71 7.53
N LEU A 14 -4.32 6.98 6.79
CA LEU A 14 -3.46 5.95 6.21
C LEU A 14 -2.91 5.00 7.28
N MET A 15 -2.44 5.54 8.40
CA MET A 15 -1.90 4.73 9.51
C MET A 15 -2.99 3.90 10.20
N LEU A 16 -4.18 4.44 10.41
CA LEU A 16 -5.31 3.70 10.98
C LEU A 16 -5.74 2.56 10.04
N SER A 17 -5.84 2.82 8.74
CA SER A 17 -6.13 1.80 7.72
C SER A 17 -5.08 0.70 7.74
N PHE A 18 -3.80 1.08 7.76
CA PHE A 18 -2.68 0.15 7.84
C PHE A 18 -2.73 -0.72 9.11
N GLU A 19 -2.88 -0.11 10.29
CA GLU A 19 -2.95 -0.85 11.56
C GLU A 19 -4.16 -1.78 11.63
N SER A 20 -5.31 -1.36 11.12
CA SER A 20 -6.51 -2.20 11.02
C SER A 20 -6.26 -3.45 10.15
N ARG A 21 -5.64 -3.26 8.98
CA ARG A 21 -5.29 -4.36 8.05
C ARG A 21 -4.24 -5.28 8.65
N LYS A 22 -3.23 -4.74 9.33
CA LYS A 22 -2.19 -5.50 10.02
C LYS A 22 -2.78 -6.44 11.07
N ARG A 23 -3.74 -5.99 11.88
CA ARG A 23 -4.45 -6.84 12.86
C ARG A 23 -5.26 -7.97 12.21
N SER A 24 -5.67 -7.78 10.95
CA SER A 24 -6.43 -8.75 10.18
C SER A 24 -5.54 -9.64 9.30
N ALA A 25 -4.22 -9.43 9.30
CA ALA A 25 -3.29 -10.19 8.49
C ALA A 25 -3.01 -11.56 9.14
N THR A 26 -2.87 -12.58 8.30
CA THR A 26 -2.52 -13.95 8.71
C THR A 26 -1.65 -14.58 7.64
N THR A 27 -0.66 -15.38 8.05
CA THR A 27 0.23 -16.13 7.16
C THR A 27 -0.50 -17.19 6.34
N PHE A 28 -1.62 -17.71 6.83
CA PHE A 28 -2.35 -18.82 6.21
C PHE A 28 -3.41 -18.37 5.21
N ARG A 29 -3.39 -17.11 4.77
CA ARG A 29 -4.38 -16.56 3.85
C ARG A 29 -4.18 -17.16 2.46
N THR A 30 -5.23 -17.71 1.86
CA THR A 30 -5.19 -18.26 0.49
C THR A 30 -5.49 -17.20 -0.57
N THR A 31 -5.90 -16.00 -0.17
CA THR A 31 -6.32 -14.90 -1.07
C THR A 31 -5.45 -13.67 -0.91
N SER A 32 -5.21 -12.98 -2.03
CA SER A 32 -4.43 -11.74 -2.06
C SER A 32 -4.98 -10.70 -1.09
N LEU A 33 -4.08 -9.96 -0.44
CA LEU A 33 -4.46 -8.83 0.41
C LEU A 33 -4.56 -7.58 -0.45
N ASN A 34 -5.75 -6.98 -0.48
CA ASN A 34 -5.99 -5.70 -1.13
C ASN A 34 -5.78 -4.56 -0.12
N ILE A 35 -4.83 -3.69 -0.41
CA ILE A 35 -4.59 -2.44 0.28
C ILE A 35 -5.13 -1.33 -0.61
N PHE A 36 -5.95 -0.47 -0.01
CA PHE A 36 -6.55 0.68 -0.65
C PHE A 36 -5.87 1.93 -0.08
N PRO A 37 -4.85 2.48 -0.74
CA PRO A 37 -4.24 3.72 -0.28
C PRO A 37 -5.27 4.85 -0.38
N PRO A 38 -5.36 5.74 0.62
CA PRO A 38 -6.25 6.90 0.53
C PRO A 38 -5.89 7.76 -0.68
N PHE A 39 -6.89 8.33 -1.35
CA PHE A 39 -6.68 9.21 -2.51
C PHE A 39 -5.69 10.34 -2.19
N ALA A 40 -5.77 10.92 -1.00
CA ALA A 40 -4.86 11.96 -0.54
C ALA A 40 -3.39 11.52 -0.52
N PHE A 41 -3.10 10.25 -0.26
CA PHE A 41 -1.75 9.69 -0.35
C PHE A 41 -1.31 9.55 -1.80
N ILE A 42 -2.17 8.99 -2.68
CA ILE A 42 -1.87 8.79 -4.10
C ILE A 42 -1.59 10.13 -4.78
N ASP A 43 -2.46 11.12 -4.58
CA ASP A 43 -2.29 12.46 -5.15
C ASP A 43 -1.03 13.15 -4.62
N PHE A 44 -0.74 13.01 -3.31
CA PHE A 44 0.50 13.54 -2.74
C PHE A 44 1.75 12.86 -3.32
N PHE A 45 1.75 11.54 -3.44
CA PHE A 45 2.85 10.77 -4.01
C PHE A 45 3.16 11.25 -5.43
N ARG A 46 2.12 11.39 -6.26
CA ARG A 46 2.25 11.90 -7.63
C ARG A 46 2.85 13.31 -7.66
N LYS A 47 2.35 14.23 -6.83
CA LYS A 47 2.83 15.62 -6.77
C LYS A 47 4.28 15.75 -6.33
N VAL A 48 4.74 14.89 -5.43
CA VAL A 48 6.09 14.97 -4.87
C VAL A 48 7.11 14.18 -5.68
N SER A 49 6.75 12.99 -6.17
CA SER A 49 7.65 12.13 -6.94
C SER A 49 7.67 12.46 -8.44
N GLY A 50 6.61 13.08 -8.96
CA GLY A 50 6.41 13.22 -10.41
C GLY A 50 6.05 11.92 -11.12
N THR A 51 5.79 10.83 -10.38
CA THR A 51 5.49 9.50 -10.92
C THR A 51 4.20 8.94 -10.36
N GLU A 52 3.55 8.07 -11.12
CA GLU A 52 2.39 7.32 -10.65
C GLU A 52 2.81 6.21 -9.69
N VAL A 53 1.94 5.88 -8.73
CA VAL A 53 2.20 4.81 -7.74
C VAL A 53 2.45 3.47 -8.45
N GLU A 54 1.75 3.20 -9.55
CA GLU A 54 1.95 2.01 -10.39
C GLU A 54 3.40 1.87 -10.85
N HIS A 55 4.01 2.97 -11.29
CA HIS A 55 5.40 2.98 -11.75
C HIS A 55 6.35 2.64 -10.61
N ALA A 56 6.13 3.23 -9.43
CA ALA A 56 6.93 2.92 -8.25
C ALA A 56 6.80 1.46 -7.80
N VAL A 57 5.60 0.87 -7.88
CA VAL A 57 5.36 -0.55 -7.56
C VAL A 57 6.08 -1.45 -8.58
N ARG A 58 6.02 -1.11 -9.86
CA ARG A 58 6.73 -1.84 -10.91
C ARG A 58 8.25 -1.75 -10.76
N ASP A 59 8.76 -0.56 -10.47
CA ASP A 59 10.21 -0.32 -10.30
C ASP A 59 10.76 -0.99 -9.04
N TYR A 60 9.93 -1.19 -8.00
CA TYR A 60 10.27 -2.00 -6.83
C TYR A 60 10.56 -3.47 -7.22
N GLY A 61 10.01 -3.95 -8.34
CA GLY A 61 10.44 -5.20 -8.98
C GLY A 61 10.04 -6.48 -8.25
N HIS A 62 9.08 -6.42 -7.32
CA HIS A 62 8.63 -7.59 -6.57
C HIS A 62 7.38 -8.21 -7.23
N PRO A 63 7.46 -9.40 -7.86
CA PRO A 63 6.36 -9.96 -8.67
C PRO A 63 5.05 -10.18 -7.88
N GLU A 64 5.19 -10.44 -6.58
CA GLU A 64 4.10 -10.72 -5.66
C GLU A 64 3.43 -9.45 -5.09
N LEU A 65 3.94 -8.27 -5.46
CA LEU A 65 3.39 -6.96 -5.12
C LEU A 65 2.94 -6.28 -6.42
N THR A 66 1.64 -6.14 -6.61
CA THR A 66 1.07 -5.61 -7.86
C THR A 66 0.15 -4.42 -7.62
N TRP A 67 0.03 -3.55 -8.60
CA TRP A 67 -0.91 -2.43 -8.60
C TRP A 67 -2.04 -2.72 -9.59
N SER A 68 -3.29 -2.56 -9.18
CA SER A 68 -4.45 -2.70 -10.07
C SER A 68 -4.80 -1.39 -10.76
N ASN A 69 -5.45 -1.49 -11.91
CA ASN A 69 -6.00 -0.34 -12.65
C ASN A 69 -7.05 0.46 -11.84
N GLU A 70 -7.59 -0.13 -10.77
CA GLU A 70 -8.55 0.51 -9.85
C GLU A 70 -7.85 1.26 -8.69
N GLY A 71 -6.52 1.31 -8.69
CA GLY A 71 -5.75 1.98 -7.65
C GLY A 71 -5.54 1.14 -6.38
N ILE A 72 -5.55 -0.19 -6.51
CA ILE A 72 -5.44 -1.12 -5.37
C ILE A 72 -4.04 -1.73 -5.38
N LEU A 73 -3.34 -1.66 -4.25
CA LEU A 73 -2.10 -2.39 -4.03
C LEU A 73 -2.44 -3.82 -3.58
N LYS A 74 -2.08 -4.82 -4.37
CA LYS A 74 -2.36 -6.23 -4.12
C LYS A 74 -1.08 -6.94 -3.68
N ILE A 75 -1.18 -7.67 -2.56
CA ILE A 75 -0.10 -8.50 -2.03
C ILE A 75 -0.51 -9.96 -2.19
N HIS A 76 0.32 -10.75 -2.88
CA HIS A 76 0.08 -12.18 -3.07
C HIS A 76 0.22 -12.96 -1.74
N PRO A 77 -0.53 -14.05 -1.54
CA PRO A 77 -0.41 -14.92 -0.36
C PRO A 77 1.00 -15.38 -0.01
N SER A 78 1.84 -15.72 -1.00
CA SER A 78 3.22 -16.15 -0.77
C SER A 78 4.09 -15.06 -0.14
N LEU A 79 3.93 -13.80 -0.56
CA LEU A 79 4.60 -12.66 0.06
C LEU A 79 4.08 -12.43 1.49
N MET A 80 2.78 -12.58 1.73
CA MET A 80 2.21 -12.51 3.08
C MET A 80 2.77 -13.58 4.01
N PHE A 81 2.96 -14.80 3.50
CA PHE A 81 3.58 -15.88 4.27
C PHE A 81 5.02 -15.51 4.66
N GLN A 82 5.82 -14.99 3.73
CA GLN A 82 7.20 -14.57 3.99
C GLN A 82 7.29 -13.39 4.97
N LEU A 83 6.36 -12.44 4.92
CA LEU A 83 6.38 -11.24 5.77
C LEU A 83 6.02 -11.49 7.23
N PHE A 84 5.28 -12.56 7.53
CA PHE A 84 4.69 -12.82 8.85
C PHE A 84 5.03 -14.20 9.42
N GLN A 85 6.03 -14.90 8.84
CA GLN A 85 6.55 -16.17 9.36
C GLN A 85 7.21 -16.01 10.74
#